data_AF-A0A6J2CFM2-F1
#
_entry.id   AF-A0A6J2CFM2-F1
#
_cell.length_a   1.000
_cell.length_b   1.000
_cell.length_c   1.000
_cell.angle_alpha   90.00
_cell.angle_beta   90.00
_cell.angle_gamma   90.00
#
_symmetry.space_group_name_H-M   'P 1'
#
loop_
_entity.id
_entity.type
_entity.pdbx_description
1 polymer ?
#
loop_
_entity_poly.entity_id
_entity_poly.type
_entity_poly.pdbx_seq_one_letter_code
_entity_poly.pdbx_strand_id
1 'polypeptide(L)'
;MEQGLALLFPVFLGLLQRGQGGPLELEPPDPVVAVSLGGSQQLTCRLACADHRTPSVQWRGLDTSLGAVRSDAGSSVLYVRNASLSAAGTRVCVGSCGTLTFQRTVQLLVFVALVAKQDREVACTAHNITPASPEALSLSLLLGDQELEGVQALGWDVEEEPQQGEDQLLRVTERWLLPPLEKTPTPLTLHCRATMKLPGQNLTQQRAIPVLHRLTSPEPPVTTSAEATPELSSTHSSENPGPPPGNSSTRLCHPEIRQSPAAGGLDLLCEAVCGPGVAVGWTQAPGGLEAYQRWEAGAQAWLSVPRAGCSLEGWFRCRLDPGGQMASLYLVPEICSQTTPPALWTGSLVLGLLFLVFLTYRLWKRCRPAQ
;
A
#
# COMPACT_ATOMS: atom_id res chain seq x y z
N MET A 1 -68.21 22.19 -20.43
CA MET A 1 -68.66 22.43 -19.04
C MET A 1 -68.95 21.08 -18.42
N GLU A 2 -68.37 20.66 -17.29
CA GLU A 2 -67.27 21.21 -16.49
C GLU A 2 -66.54 20.06 -15.77
N GLN A 3 -65.32 20.35 -15.25
CA GLN A 3 -64.71 19.91 -13.98
C GLN A 3 -65.31 18.64 -13.31
N GLY A 4 -64.54 17.64 -12.88
CA GLY A 4 -63.16 17.67 -12.42
C GLY A 4 -63.06 16.81 -11.15
N LEU A 5 -62.99 15.48 -11.31
CA LEU A 5 -63.11 14.54 -10.19
C LEU A 5 -61.76 14.31 -9.49
N ALA A 6 -61.40 15.21 -8.57
CA ALA A 6 -60.16 15.12 -7.80
C ALA A 6 -60.31 14.29 -6.50
N LEU A 7 -59.57 13.19 -6.47
CA LEU A 7 -58.99 12.48 -5.31
C LEU A 7 -59.36 12.94 -3.89
N LEU A 8 -59.97 12.05 -3.10
CA LEU A 8 -59.88 12.03 -1.64
C LEU A 8 -59.71 10.59 -1.11
N PHE A 9 -58.46 10.09 -1.12
CA PHE A 9 -58.03 9.00 -0.23
C PHE A 9 -57.17 9.61 0.89
N PRO A 10 -57.52 9.48 2.17
CA PRO A 10 -56.71 10.00 3.26
C PRO A 10 -55.43 9.17 3.42
N VAL A 11 -54.28 9.82 3.26
CA VAL A 11 -52.95 9.23 3.41
C VAL A 11 -52.67 8.95 4.89
N PHE A 12 -52.88 7.70 5.32
CA PHE A 12 -52.41 7.19 6.62
C PHE A 12 -50.91 6.87 6.59
N LEU A 13 -50.07 7.90 6.41
CA LEU A 13 -48.61 7.82 6.49
C LEU A 13 -48.06 9.12 7.08
N GLY A 14 -47.86 9.18 8.40
CA GLY A 14 -47.40 10.44 9.02
C GLY A 14 -47.24 10.53 10.54
N LEU A 15 -47.24 9.43 11.31
CA LEU A 15 -46.97 9.49 12.77
C LEU A 15 -46.04 8.37 13.27
N LEU A 16 -44.95 8.10 12.53
CA LEU A 16 -43.74 7.55 13.14
C LEU A 16 -42.88 8.72 13.62
N GLN A 17 -43.16 9.20 14.84
CA GLN A 17 -42.31 10.19 15.50
C GLN A 17 -40.92 9.61 15.72
N ARG A 18 -39.97 10.05 14.89
CA ARG A 18 -38.57 9.67 14.94
C ARG A 18 -37.95 10.33 16.18
N GLY A 19 -37.94 9.61 17.30
CA GLY A 19 -37.52 10.15 18.59
C GLY A 19 -36.13 10.81 18.54
N GLN A 20 -36.08 12.11 18.86
CA GLN A 20 -34.84 12.89 18.87
C GLN A 20 -33.98 12.56 20.11
N GLY A 21 -33.21 11.48 20.02
CA GLY A 21 -31.98 11.31 20.79
C GLY A 21 -30.76 11.70 19.95
N GLY A 22 -29.72 12.25 20.58
CA GLY A 22 -28.46 12.53 19.90
C GLY A 22 -27.77 11.23 19.44
N PRO A 23 -26.92 11.27 18.40
CA PRO A 23 -26.16 10.10 17.99
C PRO A 23 -25.20 9.66 19.10
N LEU A 24 -24.93 8.35 19.18
CA LEU A 24 -23.92 7.80 20.07
C LEU A 24 -22.53 8.25 19.59
N GLU A 25 -21.83 9.00 20.43
CA GLU A 25 -20.51 9.56 20.14
C GLU A 25 -19.40 8.58 20.56
N LEU A 26 -18.37 8.48 19.73
CA LEU A 26 -17.20 7.64 19.98
C LEU A 26 -15.93 8.50 19.92
N GLU A 27 -15.01 8.27 20.84
CA GLU A 27 -13.72 8.94 20.93
C GLU A 27 -12.60 7.88 21.14
N PRO A 28 -11.67 7.71 20.17
CA PRO A 28 -11.61 8.37 18.86
C PRO A 28 -12.82 8.02 17.97
N PRO A 29 -13.19 8.91 17.01
CA PRO A 29 -14.37 8.73 16.17
C PRO A 29 -14.19 7.67 15.05
N ASP A 30 -12.94 7.26 14.80
CA ASP A 30 -12.60 6.33 13.74
C ASP A 30 -13.24 4.95 13.94
N PRO A 31 -13.80 4.33 12.89
CA PRO A 31 -14.40 2.99 12.98
C PRO A 31 -13.34 1.89 13.17
N VAL A 32 -12.06 2.20 12.95
CA VAL A 32 -10.92 1.30 13.11
C VAL A 32 -9.85 2.03 13.92
N VAL A 33 -9.41 1.41 15.02
CA VAL A 33 -8.40 1.97 15.93
C VAL A 33 -7.23 1.00 16.01
N ALA A 34 -6.03 1.48 15.72
CA ALA A 34 -4.81 0.70 15.77
C ALA A 34 -4.05 0.95 17.07
N VAL A 35 -3.59 -0.11 17.73
CA VAL A 35 -2.71 -0.06 18.92
C VAL A 35 -1.51 -0.97 18.70
N SER A 36 -0.32 -0.56 19.15
CA SER A 36 0.86 -1.42 19.08
C SER A 36 0.76 -2.58 20.05
N LEU A 37 1.44 -3.70 19.75
CA LEU A 37 1.65 -4.79 20.70
C LEU A 37 2.29 -4.25 22.00
N GLY A 38 1.69 -4.57 23.14
CA GLY A 38 2.08 -4.03 24.45
C GLY A 38 1.67 -2.56 24.70
N GLY A 39 1.12 -1.89 23.70
CA GLY A 39 0.57 -0.53 23.81
C GLY A 39 -0.68 -0.47 24.68
N SER A 40 -1.18 0.74 24.91
CA SER A 40 -2.43 0.99 25.64
C SER A 40 -3.29 2.00 24.89
N GLN A 41 -4.61 1.78 24.89
CA GLN A 41 -5.59 2.60 24.19
C GLN A 41 -6.84 2.77 25.04
N GLN A 42 -7.46 3.95 24.97
CA GLN A 42 -8.78 4.22 25.55
C GLN A 42 -9.80 4.38 24.43
N LEU A 43 -10.99 3.79 24.62
CA LEU A 43 -12.16 3.97 23.77
C LEU A 43 -13.28 4.53 24.63
N THR A 44 -13.66 5.79 24.40
CA THR A 44 -14.73 6.46 25.15
C THR A 44 -15.99 6.52 24.30
N CYS A 45 -17.13 6.25 24.91
CA CYS A 45 -18.43 6.30 24.25
C CYS A 45 -19.39 7.17 25.08
N ARG A 46 -20.07 8.13 24.45
CA ARG A 46 -20.96 9.08 25.13
C ARG A 46 -22.35 9.10 24.51
N LEU A 47 -23.35 9.42 25.33
CA LEU A 47 -24.74 9.62 24.93
C LEU A 47 -25.38 10.76 25.72
N ALA A 48 -25.92 11.75 25.01
CA ALA A 48 -26.81 12.77 25.57
C ALA A 48 -28.26 12.48 25.18
N CYS A 49 -29.16 12.45 26.17
CA CYS A 49 -30.60 12.31 25.95
C CYS A 49 -31.31 13.66 26.08
N ALA A 50 -32.34 13.87 25.26
CA ALA A 50 -33.31 14.95 25.46
C ALA A 50 -34.20 14.67 26.69
N ASP A 51 -34.90 15.71 27.16
CA ASP A 51 -36.00 15.66 28.13
C ASP A 51 -35.67 15.03 29.49
N HIS A 52 -34.52 15.37 30.08
CA HIS A 52 -34.06 14.90 31.41
C HIS A 52 -34.03 13.37 31.61
N ARG A 53 -34.11 12.57 30.52
CA ARG A 53 -34.02 11.11 30.59
C ARG A 53 -32.61 10.71 30.99
N THR A 54 -32.49 9.73 31.88
CA THR A 54 -31.20 9.19 32.30
C THR A 54 -30.53 8.41 31.16
N PRO A 55 -29.38 8.87 30.62
CA PRO A 55 -28.65 8.14 29.59
C PRO A 55 -27.91 6.95 30.21
N SER A 56 -28.07 5.76 29.64
CA SER A 56 -27.23 4.60 29.96
C SER A 56 -26.31 4.28 28.79
N VAL A 57 -25.05 3.92 29.07
CA VAL A 57 -24.04 3.57 28.05
C VAL A 57 -23.20 2.40 28.55
N GLN A 58 -23.00 1.40 27.69
CA GLN A 58 -22.29 0.18 28.02
C GLN A 58 -21.49 -0.37 26.83
N TRP A 59 -20.24 -0.75 27.09
CA TRP A 59 -19.43 -1.53 26.17
C TRP A 59 -19.78 -3.02 26.18
N ARG A 60 -19.86 -3.61 24.99
CA ARG A 60 -20.06 -5.04 24.71
C ARG A 60 -18.96 -5.54 23.79
N GLY A 61 -18.41 -6.71 24.10
CA GLY A 61 -17.56 -7.48 23.19
C GLY A 61 -18.44 -8.55 22.57
N LEU A 62 -18.34 -8.75 21.26
CA LEU A 62 -19.00 -9.88 20.60
C LEU A 62 -18.16 -11.16 20.81
N ASP A 63 -16.87 -11.08 20.47
CA ASP A 63 -15.98 -12.25 20.42
C ASP A 63 -14.67 -12.08 21.22
N THR A 64 -14.55 -11.01 22.00
CA THR A 64 -13.29 -10.63 22.69
C THR A 64 -13.48 -10.35 24.17
N SER A 65 -12.47 -10.63 24.99
CA SER A 65 -12.42 -10.15 26.37
C SER A 65 -12.46 -8.62 26.38
N LEU A 66 -13.47 -8.06 27.06
CA LEU A 66 -13.72 -6.62 27.05
C LEU A 66 -12.56 -5.82 27.66
N GLY A 67 -11.78 -6.39 28.58
CA GLY A 67 -10.79 -5.63 29.35
C GLY A 67 -11.47 -4.84 30.48
N ALA A 68 -10.87 -3.73 30.91
CA ALA A 68 -11.43 -2.92 31.99
C ALA A 68 -12.41 -1.87 31.43
N VAL A 69 -13.67 -1.92 31.86
CA VAL A 69 -14.71 -0.96 31.48
C VAL A 69 -15.14 -0.16 32.72
N ARG A 70 -15.22 1.16 32.60
CA ARG A 70 -15.88 2.04 33.57
C ARG A 70 -17.09 2.70 32.92
N SER A 71 -18.27 2.48 33.48
CA SER A 71 -19.51 3.16 33.05
C SER A 71 -19.95 4.17 34.09
N ASP A 72 -20.19 5.38 33.63
CA ASP A 72 -20.70 6.54 34.33
C ASP A 72 -22.04 6.97 33.67
N ALA A 73 -22.77 7.92 34.24
CA ALA A 73 -24.02 8.40 33.63
C ALA A 73 -23.75 9.02 32.24
N GLY A 74 -24.32 8.44 31.18
CA GLY A 74 -24.14 8.90 29.80
C GLY A 74 -22.74 8.71 29.20
N SER A 75 -21.83 8.00 29.86
CA SER A 75 -20.46 7.79 29.36
C SER A 75 -19.93 6.40 29.75
N SER A 76 -19.35 5.67 28.81
CA SER A 76 -18.67 4.40 29.08
C SER A 76 -17.28 4.39 28.47
N VAL A 77 -16.27 4.10 29.29
CA VAL A 77 -14.86 4.11 28.93
C VAL A 77 -14.31 2.69 28.99
N LEU A 78 -13.79 2.24 27.85
CA LEU A 78 -13.10 0.97 27.68
C LEU A 78 -11.59 1.21 27.66
N TYR A 79 -10.87 0.60 28.61
CA TYR A 79 -9.42 0.63 28.70
C TYR A 79 -8.81 -0.67 28.19
N VAL A 80 -8.03 -0.57 27.11
CA VAL A 80 -7.13 -1.61 26.63
C VAL A 80 -5.74 -1.28 27.16
N ARG A 81 -5.16 -2.15 27.99
CA ARG A 81 -3.81 -1.98 28.57
C ARG A 81 -2.96 -3.18 28.19
N ASN A 82 -1.70 -2.93 27.83
CA ASN A 82 -0.74 -3.98 27.43
C ASN A 82 -1.32 -4.91 26.35
N ALA A 83 -1.67 -4.33 25.19
CA ALA A 83 -2.45 -5.00 24.14
C ALA A 83 -1.74 -6.25 23.59
N SER A 84 -2.36 -7.42 23.79
CA SER A 84 -1.99 -8.69 23.14
C SER A 84 -2.65 -8.83 21.78
N LEU A 85 -2.17 -9.74 20.93
CA LEU A 85 -2.84 -10.06 19.65
C LEU A 85 -4.31 -10.50 19.84
N SER A 86 -4.62 -11.16 20.96
CA SER A 86 -5.98 -11.56 21.35
C SER A 86 -6.89 -10.41 21.82
N ALA A 87 -6.37 -9.19 21.97
CA ALA A 87 -7.20 -8.01 22.26
C ALA A 87 -7.90 -7.45 21.02
N ALA A 88 -7.38 -7.76 19.81
CA ALA A 88 -7.93 -7.33 18.52
C ALA A 88 -9.33 -7.90 18.28
N GLY A 89 -10.17 -7.16 17.55
CA GLY A 89 -11.54 -7.55 17.20
C GLY A 89 -12.57 -6.44 17.41
N THR A 90 -13.84 -6.78 17.17
CA THR A 90 -14.96 -5.82 17.18
C THR A 90 -15.45 -5.53 18.58
N ARG A 91 -15.47 -4.25 18.96
CA ARG A 91 -16.11 -3.73 20.18
C ARG A 91 -17.38 -2.98 19.80
N VAL A 92 -18.44 -3.15 20.58
CA VAL A 92 -19.73 -2.50 20.36
C VAL A 92 -20.06 -1.64 21.57
N CYS A 93 -20.21 -0.34 21.38
CA CYS A 93 -20.86 0.48 22.38
C CYS A 93 -22.37 0.51 22.13
N VAL A 94 -23.16 0.30 23.18
CA VAL A 94 -24.61 0.43 23.16
C VAL A 94 -25.02 1.49 24.17
N GLY A 95 -25.90 2.41 23.78
CA GLY A 95 -26.49 3.38 24.71
C GLY A 95 -28.01 3.46 24.57
N SER A 96 -28.69 3.93 25.62
CA SER A 96 -30.15 4.07 25.61
C SER A 96 -30.64 5.37 26.27
N CYS A 97 -31.77 5.86 25.74
CA CYS A 97 -32.52 7.03 26.21
C CYS A 97 -33.98 6.61 26.51
N GLY A 98 -34.19 5.91 27.61
CA GLY A 98 -35.47 5.25 27.90
C GLY A 98 -35.71 4.08 26.93
N THR A 99 -36.66 4.21 26.02
CA THR A 99 -37.01 3.17 25.02
C THR A 99 -36.19 3.23 23.74
N LEU A 100 -35.46 4.33 23.48
CA LEU A 100 -34.59 4.45 22.31
C LEU A 100 -33.23 3.82 22.60
N THR A 101 -32.72 3.00 21.67
CA THR A 101 -31.39 2.40 21.74
C THR A 101 -30.54 2.80 20.54
N PHE A 102 -29.26 2.99 20.79
CA PHE A 102 -28.25 3.40 19.80
C PHE A 102 -27.03 2.48 19.93
N GLN A 103 -26.37 2.19 18.81
CA GLN A 103 -25.16 1.36 18.81
C GLN A 103 -24.08 1.93 17.88
N ARG A 104 -22.81 1.76 18.27
CA ARG A 104 -21.64 2.01 17.42
C ARG A 104 -20.66 0.85 17.56
N THR A 105 -20.03 0.49 16.45
CA THR A 105 -19.01 -0.55 16.38
C THR A 105 -17.66 0.07 16.09
N VAL A 106 -16.61 -0.43 16.74
CA VAL A 106 -15.22 -0.06 16.47
C VAL A 106 -14.37 -1.33 16.38
N GLN A 107 -13.53 -1.40 15.35
CA GLN A 107 -12.58 -2.50 15.17
C GLN A 107 -11.25 -2.13 15.81
N LEU A 108 -10.83 -2.88 16.83
CA LEU A 108 -9.48 -2.74 17.38
C LEU A 108 -8.51 -3.62 16.59
N LEU A 109 -7.47 -3.02 16.03
CA LEU A 109 -6.35 -3.71 15.39
C LEU A 109 -5.12 -3.63 16.29
N VAL A 110 -4.42 -4.76 16.46
CA VAL A 110 -3.15 -4.82 17.20
C VAL A 110 -2.03 -5.09 16.21
N PHE A 111 -1.06 -4.19 16.10
CA PHE A 111 0.04 -4.29 15.16
C PHE A 111 1.40 -4.39 15.87
N VAL A 112 2.38 -5.03 15.22
CA VAL A 112 3.78 -4.96 15.65
C VAL A 112 4.42 -3.77 14.94
N ALA A 113 5.13 -2.91 15.69
CA ALA A 113 5.75 -1.73 15.11
C ALA A 113 6.81 -2.13 14.07
N LEU A 114 6.70 -1.58 12.86
CA LEU A 114 7.70 -1.76 11.82
C LEU A 114 8.93 -0.90 12.15
N VAL A 115 10.02 -1.54 12.58
CA VAL A 115 11.31 -0.88 12.77
C VAL A 115 11.96 -0.74 11.41
N ALA A 116 12.00 0.48 10.87
CA ALA A 116 12.82 0.81 9.71
C ALA A 116 14.30 0.72 10.12
N LYS A 117 14.92 -0.46 9.94
CA LYS A 117 16.38 -0.62 9.99
C LYS A 117 16.96 0.31 8.92
N GLN A 118 18.00 1.07 9.25
CA GLN A 118 18.60 1.97 8.27
C GLN A 118 19.38 1.14 7.24
N ASP A 119 18.90 1.14 5.99
CA ASP A 119 19.44 0.33 4.88
C ASP A 119 20.85 0.77 4.51
N ARG A 120 21.82 0.19 5.22
CA ARG A 120 23.27 0.31 4.98
C ARG A 120 23.92 -1.05 4.75
N GLU A 121 23.11 -2.09 4.63
CA GLU A 121 23.53 -3.46 4.32
C GLU A 121 23.62 -3.62 2.80
N VAL A 122 24.75 -4.12 2.32
CA VAL A 122 24.94 -4.53 0.92
C VAL A 122 25.32 -6.00 0.90
N ALA A 123 24.86 -6.72 -0.12
CA ALA A 123 25.18 -8.13 -0.33
C ALA A 123 25.78 -8.31 -1.72
N CYS A 124 26.75 -9.22 -1.84
CA CYS A 124 27.22 -9.72 -3.12
C CYS A 124 27.06 -11.23 -3.18
N THR A 125 26.47 -11.71 -4.28
CA THR A 125 26.23 -13.13 -4.51
C THR A 125 27.00 -13.61 -5.74
N ALA A 126 27.80 -14.65 -5.56
CA ALA A 126 28.39 -15.45 -6.63
C ALA A 126 27.56 -16.72 -6.83
N HIS A 127 27.29 -17.06 -8.09
CA HIS A 127 26.45 -18.20 -8.50
C HIS A 127 27.30 -19.23 -9.24
N ASN A 128 26.84 -20.47 -9.28
CA ASN A 128 27.51 -21.58 -9.97
C ASN A 128 28.98 -21.79 -9.55
N ILE A 129 29.28 -21.71 -8.24
CA ILE A 129 30.64 -21.81 -7.72
C ILE A 129 30.92 -23.21 -7.16
N THR A 130 32.05 -23.79 -7.58
CA THR A 130 32.67 -24.95 -6.91
C THR A 130 34.19 -24.87 -7.06
N PRO A 131 35.00 -24.95 -5.98
CA PRO A 131 34.61 -25.05 -4.57
C PRO A 131 34.33 -23.69 -3.92
N ALA A 132 33.42 -23.65 -2.94
CA ALA A 132 33.03 -22.44 -2.20
C ALA A 132 33.87 -22.14 -0.95
N SER A 133 35.08 -22.71 -0.82
CA SER A 133 35.90 -22.52 0.39
C SER A 133 36.52 -21.11 0.44
N PRO A 134 36.75 -20.51 1.63
CA PRO A 134 37.32 -19.16 1.74
C PRO A 134 38.74 -19.00 1.16
N GLU A 135 39.48 -20.11 1.04
CA GLU A 135 40.79 -20.14 0.39
C GLU A 135 40.67 -20.06 -1.13
N ALA A 136 39.58 -20.61 -1.69
CA ALA A 136 39.31 -20.72 -3.11
C ALA A 136 38.44 -19.58 -3.65
N LEU A 137 37.49 -19.04 -2.89
CA LEU A 137 36.68 -17.88 -3.26
C LEU A 137 36.85 -16.75 -2.26
N SER A 138 37.09 -15.55 -2.76
CA SER A 138 37.02 -14.31 -1.98
C SER A 138 36.07 -13.33 -2.66
N LEU A 139 35.14 -12.77 -1.88
CA LEU A 139 34.31 -11.63 -2.30
C LEU A 139 34.90 -10.37 -1.66
N SER A 140 34.77 -9.24 -2.35
CA SER A 140 35.30 -7.95 -1.88
C SER A 140 34.49 -6.81 -2.46
N LEU A 141 34.35 -5.74 -1.66
CA LEU A 141 33.58 -4.56 -2.03
C LEU A 141 34.54 -3.41 -2.38
N LEU A 142 34.32 -2.79 -3.54
CA LEU A 142 35.12 -1.67 -4.03
C LEU A 142 34.28 -0.42 -4.21
N LEU A 143 34.93 0.72 -4.05
CA LEU A 143 34.41 2.05 -4.37
C LEU A 143 35.22 2.61 -5.54
N GLY A 144 34.62 2.64 -6.73
CA GLY A 144 35.40 2.74 -7.96
C GLY A 144 36.30 1.51 -8.11
N ASP A 145 37.62 1.73 -8.16
CA ASP A 145 38.67 0.69 -8.30
C ASP A 145 39.42 0.38 -7.00
N GLN A 146 39.11 1.06 -5.89
CA GLN A 146 39.74 0.82 -4.58
C GLN A 146 38.84 -0.02 -3.68
N GLU A 147 39.45 -0.92 -2.90
CA GLU A 147 38.73 -1.74 -1.92
C GLU A 147 38.22 -0.85 -0.76
N LEU A 148 36.95 -1.01 -0.36
CA LEU A 148 36.32 -0.09 0.59
C LEU A 148 36.75 -0.42 2.03
N GLU A 149 37.51 0.48 2.64
CA GLU A 149 37.93 0.36 4.04
C GLU A 149 36.77 0.64 5.02
N GLY A 150 36.87 0.12 6.25
CA GLY A 150 35.89 0.36 7.32
C GLY A 150 34.57 -0.41 7.19
N VAL A 151 34.50 -1.36 6.26
CA VAL A 151 33.34 -2.22 6.02
C VAL A 151 33.28 -3.35 7.05
N GLN A 152 32.10 -3.60 7.63
CA GLN A 152 31.90 -4.70 8.58
C GLN A 152 31.20 -5.87 7.90
N ALA A 153 31.87 -7.03 7.78
CA ALA A 153 31.24 -8.27 7.36
C ALA A 153 30.18 -8.72 8.38
N LEU A 154 29.00 -9.06 7.89
CA LEU A 154 27.83 -9.49 8.69
C LEU A 154 27.59 -11.00 8.60
N GLY A 155 27.98 -11.63 7.49
CA GLY A 155 27.79 -13.06 7.27
C GLY A 155 28.32 -13.53 5.91
N TRP A 156 28.69 -14.81 5.86
CA TRP A 156 29.07 -15.56 4.67
C TRP A 156 28.11 -16.74 4.54
N ASP A 157 27.13 -16.61 3.66
CA ASP A 157 26.07 -17.58 3.43
C ASP A 157 26.45 -18.47 2.24
N VAL A 158 26.37 -19.80 2.40
CA VAL A 158 26.57 -20.78 1.32
C VAL A 158 25.30 -21.62 1.17
N GLU A 159 24.72 -21.59 -0.03
CA GLU A 159 23.48 -22.31 -0.39
C GLU A 159 23.78 -23.25 -1.58
N GLU A 160 23.15 -24.42 -1.63
CA GLU A 160 23.15 -25.28 -2.82
C GLU A 160 22.17 -24.73 -3.86
N GLU A 161 22.59 -24.58 -5.12
CA GLU A 161 21.67 -24.14 -6.17
C GLU A 161 20.86 -25.36 -6.70
N PRO A 162 19.52 -25.25 -6.80
CA PRO A 162 18.68 -26.36 -7.25
C PRO A 162 18.93 -26.66 -8.74
N GLN A 163 19.71 -27.71 -9.01
CA GLN A 163 20.13 -28.11 -10.36
C GLN A 163 19.49 -29.44 -10.76
N GLN A 164 19.28 -29.63 -12.07
CA GLN A 164 18.77 -30.87 -12.64
C GLN A 164 19.94 -31.69 -13.22
N GLY A 165 20.88 -32.07 -12.34
CA GLY A 165 22.11 -32.78 -12.67
C GLY A 165 22.82 -33.30 -11.40
N GLU A 166 23.94 -34.01 -11.57
CA GLU A 166 24.74 -34.54 -10.44
C GLU A 166 25.77 -33.52 -9.90
N ASP A 167 26.02 -32.44 -10.64
CA ASP A 167 26.97 -31.39 -10.28
C ASP A 167 26.43 -30.47 -9.17
N GLN A 168 27.07 -30.52 -8.00
CA GLN A 168 26.76 -29.68 -6.85
C GLN A 168 27.41 -28.30 -7.03
N LEU A 169 26.63 -27.38 -7.62
CA LEU A 169 26.99 -25.98 -7.78
C LEU A 169 26.44 -25.14 -6.62
N LEU A 170 27.28 -24.27 -6.06
CA LEU A 170 26.97 -23.50 -4.86
C LEU A 170 26.76 -22.02 -5.19
N ARG A 171 25.85 -21.41 -4.44
CA ARG A 171 25.68 -19.97 -4.33
C ARG A 171 26.35 -19.49 -3.06
N VAL A 172 27.17 -18.46 -3.18
CA VAL A 172 27.86 -17.85 -2.06
C VAL A 172 27.47 -16.39 -1.96
N THR A 173 26.99 -15.96 -0.80
CA THR A 173 26.66 -14.55 -0.54
C THR A 173 27.46 -14.03 0.64
N GLU A 174 28.20 -12.93 0.44
CA GLU A 174 28.77 -12.16 1.55
C GLU A 174 27.97 -10.87 1.75
N ARG A 175 27.71 -10.55 3.02
CA ARG A 175 26.94 -9.38 3.45
C ARG A 175 27.83 -8.44 4.24
N TRP A 176 27.68 -7.15 4.01
CA TRP A 176 28.42 -6.13 4.73
C TRP A 176 27.56 -4.94 5.15
N LEU A 177 27.92 -4.34 6.28
CA LEU A 177 27.43 -3.03 6.70
C LEU A 177 28.41 -1.95 6.19
N LEU A 178 27.90 -1.00 5.40
CA LEU A 178 28.67 0.11 4.85
C LEU A 178 29.06 1.12 5.95
N PRO A 179 30.30 1.65 5.97
CA PRO A 179 30.69 2.79 6.79
C PRO A 179 29.95 4.07 6.35
N PRO A 180 29.99 5.16 7.14
CA PRO A 180 29.43 6.45 6.71
C PRO A 180 30.25 6.99 5.53
N LEU A 181 29.68 6.92 4.33
CA LEU A 181 30.31 7.47 3.12
C LEU A 181 30.17 9.00 3.13
N GLU A 182 31.13 9.68 3.76
CA GLU A 182 31.13 11.15 3.84
C GLU A 182 31.37 11.81 2.49
N LYS A 183 30.67 12.93 2.27
CA LYS A 183 30.77 13.94 1.20
C LYS A 183 31.88 13.74 0.15
N THR A 184 31.76 12.70 -0.67
CA THR A 184 32.53 12.57 -1.91
C THR A 184 31.65 13.06 -3.07
N PRO A 185 32.14 13.99 -3.91
CA PRO A 185 31.30 14.56 -4.96
C PRO A 185 31.16 13.61 -6.17
N THR A 186 29.91 13.34 -6.57
CA THR A 186 29.52 12.65 -7.82
C THR A 186 29.85 11.13 -7.86
N PRO A 187 29.24 10.34 -8.77
CA PRO A 187 28.52 9.12 -8.40
C PRO A 187 29.42 8.01 -7.84
N LEU A 188 29.18 7.69 -6.57
CA LEU A 188 29.78 6.57 -5.85
C LEU A 188 29.19 5.24 -6.36
N THR A 189 29.83 4.66 -7.38
CA THR A 189 29.54 3.31 -7.85
C THR A 189 30.30 2.31 -6.99
N LEU A 190 29.57 1.58 -6.14
CA LEU A 190 30.10 0.39 -5.48
C LEU A 190 30.20 -0.75 -6.50
N HIS A 191 31.24 -1.55 -6.40
CA HIS A 191 31.39 -2.79 -7.15
C HIS A 191 31.60 -3.95 -6.18
N CYS A 192 30.99 -5.11 -6.47
CA CYS A 192 31.51 -6.36 -5.93
C CYS A 192 32.53 -6.95 -6.90
N ARG A 193 33.65 -7.44 -6.36
CA ARG A 193 34.63 -8.27 -7.06
C ARG A 193 34.67 -9.65 -6.42
N ALA A 194 34.26 -10.64 -7.18
CA ALA A 194 34.47 -12.05 -6.86
C ALA A 194 35.81 -12.49 -7.47
N THR A 195 36.69 -13.07 -6.66
CA THR A 195 37.97 -13.64 -7.11
C THR A 195 38.06 -15.10 -6.68
N MET A 196 38.15 -15.99 -7.67
CA MET A 196 38.31 -17.42 -7.48
C MET A 196 39.75 -17.84 -7.77
N LYS A 197 40.40 -18.49 -6.80
CA LYS A 197 41.77 -19.00 -6.84
C LYS A 197 41.74 -20.50 -7.07
N LEU A 198 42.13 -20.92 -8.26
CA LEU A 198 42.25 -22.32 -8.67
C LEU A 198 43.73 -22.70 -8.83
N PRO A 199 44.08 -24.01 -8.83
CA PRO A 199 45.45 -24.46 -9.09
C PRO A 199 45.96 -23.94 -10.45
N GLY A 200 46.87 -22.97 -10.41
CA GLY A 200 47.48 -22.37 -11.61
C GLY A 200 46.66 -21.27 -12.30
N GLN A 201 45.49 -20.87 -11.78
CA GLN A 201 44.67 -19.81 -12.39
C GLN A 201 43.88 -19.02 -11.35
N ASN A 202 43.85 -17.69 -11.50
CA ASN A 202 42.91 -16.83 -10.78
C ASN A 202 41.88 -16.29 -11.77
N LEU A 203 40.60 -16.41 -11.44
CA LEU A 203 39.48 -15.84 -12.19
C LEU A 203 38.89 -14.68 -11.37
N THR A 204 38.72 -13.51 -11.98
CA THR A 204 38.16 -12.33 -11.32
C THR A 204 36.98 -11.81 -12.12
N GLN A 205 35.84 -11.61 -11.47
CA GLN A 205 34.64 -11.01 -12.04
C GLN A 205 34.19 -9.84 -11.17
N GLN A 206 33.86 -8.70 -11.80
CA GLN A 206 33.40 -7.49 -11.12
C GLN A 206 32.02 -7.07 -11.63
N ARG A 207 31.15 -6.60 -10.73
CA ARG A 207 29.79 -6.13 -11.06
C ARG A 207 29.40 -4.93 -10.21
N ALA A 208 28.83 -3.90 -10.84
CA ALA A 208 28.36 -2.70 -10.15
C ALA A 208 27.11 -3.00 -9.30
N ILE A 209 27.08 -2.42 -8.10
CA ILE A 209 25.95 -2.40 -7.17
C ILE A 209 25.30 -1.01 -7.29
N PRO A 210 24.02 -0.90 -7.69
CA PRO A 210 23.37 0.39 -7.85
C PRO A 210 23.05 1.02 -6.47
N VAL A 211 23.84 2.04 -6.08
CA VAL A 211 23.65 2.74 -4.79
C VAL A 211 22.65 3.88 -4.92
N LEU A 212 21.41 3.63 -4.51
CA LEU A 212 20.38 4.67 -4.38
C LEU A 212 20.70 5.60 -3.21
N HIS A 213 21.33 6.74 -3.51
CA HIS A 213 21.55 7.79 -2.54
C HIS A 213 20.21 8.45 -2.20
N ARG A 214 19.68 8.21 -0.98
CA ARG A 214 18.68 9.12 -0.41
C ARG A 214 19.39 10.46 -0.21
N LEU A 215 18.98 11.48 -0.96
CA LEU A 215 19.33 12.86 -0.67
C LEU A 215 18.66 13.23 0.67
N THR A 216 19.38 13.02 1.76
CA THR A 216 19.02 13.60 3.07
C THR A 216 19.17 15.11 2.91
N SER A 217 18.06 15.78 2.58
CA SER A 217 18.01 17.24 2.53
C SER A 217 18.51 17.78 3.85
N PRO A 218 19.52 18.67 3.88
CA PRO A 218 19.82 19.43 5.08
C PRO A 218 18.57 20.20 5.51
N GLU A 219 18.28 20.20 6.81
CA GLU A 219 17.31 21.12 7.42
C GLU A 219 17.78 22.56 7.08
N PRO A 220 16.95 23.41 6.45
CA PRO A 220 17.38 24.75 6.09
C PRO A 220 17.58 25.60 7.36
N PRO A 221 18.76 26.24 7.54
CA PRO A 221 18.99 27.07 8.72
C PRO A 221 18.10 28.32 8.67
N VAL A 222 17.38 28.56 9.77
CA VAL A 222 16.60 29.78 9.99
C VAL A 222 17.50 30.99 9.80
N THR A 223 17.30 31.72 8.71
CA THR A 223 18.03 32.96 8.41
C THR A 223 17.04 34.10 8.35
N THR A 224 17.17 35.01 9.30
CA THR A 224 16.33 36.19 9.48
C THR A 224 16.31 37.05 8.22
N SER A 225 15.11 37.35 7.70
CA SER A 225 14.95 38.27 6.57
C SER A 225 15.14 39.71 7.04
N ALA A 226 15.94 40.47 6.31
CA ALA A 226 16.04 41.92 6.39
C ALA A 226 15.84 42.51 4.98
N GLU A 227 15.23 43.69 4.92
CA GLU A 227 14.42 44.17 3.79
C GLU A 227 15.05 45.36 3.03
N ALA A 228 14.73 45.49 1.73
CA ALA A 228 14.86 46.70 0.88
C ALA A 228 16.30 47.26 0.61
N THR A 229 16.64 47.93 -0.52
CA THR A 229 15.94 48.31 -1.77
C THR A 229 17.01 48.67 -2.84
N PRO A 230 16.71 48.66 -4.17
CA PRO A 230 17.75 48.71 -5.23
C PRO A 230 18.02 50.09 -5.85
N GLU A 231 19.14 50.23 -6.58
CA GLU A 231 19.39 51.34 -7.52
C GLU A 231 19.85 50.88 -8.93
N LEU A 232 19.84 51.80 -9.90
CA LEU A 232 19.58 51.56 -11.33
C LEU A 232 20.75 51.91 -12.29
N SER A 233 20.59 51.43 -13.54
CA SER A 233 21.11 52.02 -14.81
C SER A 233 22.56 51.71 -15.24
N SER A 234 22.83 51.15 -16.42
CA SER A 234 22.70 51.83 -17.74
C SER A 234 22.86 50.83 -18.92
N THR A 235 21.97 50.84 -19.92
CA THR A 235 22.11 51.35 -21.32
C THR A 235 23.21 50.67 -22.16
N HIS A 236 23.00 50.13 -23.38
CA HIS A 236 22.35 50.72 -24.57
C HIS A 236 21.98 49.68 -25.68
N SER A 237 20.92 49.97 -26.47
CA SER A 237 20.66 49.60 -27.90
C SER A 237 20.70 48.10 -28.33
N SER A 238 19.81 47.49 -29.13
CA SER A 238 18.50 47.82 -29.78
C SER A 238 17.88 46.46 -30.27
N GLU A 239 16.72 46.27 -30.92
CA GLU A 239 15.74 47.19 -31.54
C GLU A 239 14.26 46.71 -31.43
N ASN A 240 13.60 46.27 -32.52
CA ASN A 240 12.12 46.22 -32.70
C ASN A 240 11.65 45.11 -33.69
N PRO A 241 10.34 44.72 -33.83
CA PRO A 241 9.16 44.89 -32.95
C PRO A 241 8.25 43.63 -32.71
N GLY A 242 7.64 43.55 -31.51
CA GLY A 242 6.28 42.98 -31.25
C GLY A 242 6.15 41.46 -30.96
N PRO A 243 4.97 40.98 -30.45
CA PRO A 243 3.77 41.65 -29.92
C PRO A 243 3.70 41.55 -28.36
N PRO A 244 2.58 41.80 -27.63
CA PRO A 244 2.63 42.15 -26.19
C PRO A 244 2.87 40.96 -25.24
N PRO A 245 3.47 41.20 -24.05
CA PRO A 245 3.82 40.15 -23.10
C PRO A 245 2.60 39.62 -22.34
N GLY A 246 2.05 38.49 -22.78
CA GLY A 246 1.06 37.74 -22.02
C GLY A 246 1.69 36.99 -20.84
N ASN A 247 1.52 37.53 -19.63
CA ASN A 247 1.65 36.87 -18.32
C ASN A 247 2.39 35.52 -18.30
N SER A 248 3.72 35.57 -18.46
CA SER A 248 4.58 34.40 -18.24
C SER A 248 4.77 34.16 -16.75
N SER A 249 3.73 33.67 -16.08
CA SER A 249 3.95 32.85 -14.90
C SER A 249 4.71 31.61 -15.37
N THR A 250 5.97 31.47 -14.96
CA THR A 250 6.84 30.30 -15.22
C THR A 250 6.32 29.09 -14.46
N ARG A 251 5.15 28.60 -14.88
CA ARG A 251 4.58 27.34 -14.43
C ARG A 251 5.45 26.24 -15.04
N LEU A 252 6.31 25.64 -14.21
CA LEU A 252 7.14 24.51 -14.60
C LEU A 252 6.25 23.42 -15.21
N CYS A 253 6.49 23.13 -16.49
CA CYS A 253 5.77 22.12 -17.27
C CYS A 253 6.04 20.73 -16.68
N HIS A 254 5.06 20.17 -15.98
CA HIS A 254 5.12 18.84 -15.38
C HIS A 254 4.01 17.95 -15.97
N PRO A 255 4.28 16.65 -16.22
CA PRO A 255 3.23 15.70 -16.55
C PRO A 255 2.37 15.37 -15.33
N GLU A 256 1.09 15.06 -15.55
CA GLU A 256 0.16 14.50 -14.57
C GLU A 256 -0.39 13.15 -15.07
N ILE A 257 -0.71 12.23 -14.16
CA ILE A 257 -1.40 10.96 -14.48
C ILE A 257 -2.83 11.00 -13.96
N ARG A 258 -3.79 10.80 -14.86
CA ARG A 258 -5.23 10.71 -14.59
C ARG A 258 -5.71 9.27 -14.78
N GLN A 259 -6.69 8.88 -13.96
CA GLN A 259 -7.30 7.56 -13.98
C GLN A 259 -8.75 7.67 -14.49
N SER A 260 -9.13 6.80 -15.43
CA SER A 260 -10.50 6.74 -15.95
C SER A 260 -11.01 5.29 -16.00
N PRO A 261 -12.17 4.97 -15.40
CA PRO A 261 -12.72 3.62 -15.43
C PRO A 261 -13.18 3.24 -16.84
N ALA A 262 -12.79 2.05 -17.31
CA ALA A 262 -13.11 1.55 -18.64
C ALA A 262 -14.01 0.30 -18.57
N ALA A 263 -14.77 0.04 -19.64
CA ALA A 263 -15.76 -1.05 -19.68
C ALA A 263 -15.16 -2.45 -19.38
N GLY A 264 -13.87 -2.66 -19.66
CA GLY A 264 -13.14 -3.92 -19.40
C GLY A 264 -11.90 -3.78 -18.50
N GLY A 265 -11.71 -2.66 -17.81
CA GLY A 265 -10.43 -2.38 -17.13
C GLY A 265 -10.35 -1.00 -16.49
N LEU A 266 -9.14 -0.45 -16.48
CA LEU A 266 -8.80 0.92 -16.07
C LEU A 266 -7.92 1.53 -17.16
N ASP A 267 -8.21 2.76 -17.59
CA ASP A 267 -7.33 3.50 -18.48
C ASP A 267 -6.55 4.56 -17.69
N LEU A 268 -5.24 4.62 -17.93
CA LEU A 268 -4.35 5.65 -17.39
C LEU A 268 -3.98 6.63 -18.51
N LEU A 269 -4.16 7.93 -18.26
CA LEU A 269 -3.77 9.02 -19.15
C LEU A 269 -2.66 9.83 -18.49
N CYS A 270 -1.48 9.86 -19.11
CA CYS A 270 -0.45 10.85 -18.81
C CYS A 270 -0.61 12.06 -19.73
N GLU A 271 -0.70 13.26 -19.17
CA GLU A 271 -0.90 14.52 -19.92
C GLU A 271 0.05 15.60 -19.41
N ALA A 272 0.57 16.45 -20.31
CA ALA A 272 1.34 17.64 -19.95
C ALA A 272 0.78 18.89 -20.62
N VAL A 273 0.23 19.81 -19.83
CA VAL A 273 -0.38 21.07 -20.33
C VAL A 273 0.72 22.11 -20.60
N CYS A 274 1.41 21.95 -21.73
CA CYS A 274 2.59 22.74 -22.07
C CYS A 274 2.56 23.27 -23.52
N GLY A 275 3.50 24.14 -23.86
CA GLY A 275 3.62 24.72 -25.20
C GLY A 275 3.89 23.67 -26.30
N PRO A 276 3.64 24.01 -27.57
CA PRO A 276 3.82 23.09 -28.69
C PRO A 276 5.28 22.59 -28.79
N GLY A 277 5.45 21.31 -29.15
CA GLY A 277 6.76 20.66 -29.28
C GLY A 277 7.15 19.73 -28.13
N VAL A 278 6.26 19.49 -27.16
CA VAL A 278 6.44 18.47 -26.11
C VAL A 278 5.82 17.12 -26.52
N ALA A 279 6.42 16.04 -26.01
CA ALA A 279 5.89 14.69 -26.03
C ALA A 279 5.88 14.10 -24.60
N VAL A 280 4.90 13.27 -24.29
CA VAL A 280 4.91 12.42 -23.09
C VAL A 280 4.85 10.95 -23.50
N GLY A 281 5.54 10.08 -22.75
CA GLY A 281 5.55 8.66 -23.02
C GLY A 281 5.68 7.82 -21.75
N TRP A 282 5.15 6.60 -21.79
CA TRP A 282 5.22 5.67 -20.66
C TRP A 282 6.60 5.01 -20.58
N THR A 283 7.18 4.99 -19.37
CA THR A 283 8.54 4.49 -19.09
C THR A 283 8.57 3.31 -18.11
N GLN A 284 7.51 3.10 -17.32
CA GLN A 284 7.42 1.97 -16.39
C GLN A 284 5.96 1.55 -16.17
N ALA A 285 5.72 0.25 -16.10
CA ALA A 285 4.49 -0.38 -15.60
C ALA A 285 4.82 -1.76 -14.97
N PRO A 286 3.98 -2.30 -14.07
CA PRO A 286 4.17 -3.64 -13.48
C PRO A 286 4.18 -4.73 -14.55
N GLY A 287 5.15 -5.66 -14.52
CA GLY A 287 5.28 -6.69 -15.58
C GLY A 287 5.82 -6.18 -16.92
N GLY A 288 6.17 -4.89 -17.03
CA GLY A 288 6.69 -4.27 -18.25
C GLY A 288 5.61 -3.65 -19.14
N LEU A 289 5.99 -2.67 -19.95
CA LEU A 289 5.05 -1.89 -20.78
C LEU A 289 4.37 -2.73 -21.87
N GLU A 290 5.02 -3.79 -22.34
CA GLU A 290 4.51 -4.70 -23.38
C GLU A 290 3.30 -5.54 -22.93
N ALA A 291 3.01 -5.60 -21.62
CA ALA A 291 1.83 -6.24 -21.07
C ALA A 291 0.54 -5.39 -21.23
N TYR A 292 0.66 -4.16 -21.73
CA TYR A 292 -0.42 -3.18 -21.79
C TYR A 292 -0.61 -2.63 -23.21
N GLN A 293 -1.86 -2.29 -23.54
CA GLN A 293 -2.15 -1.57 -24.79
C GLN A 293 -1.86 -0.08 -24.57
N ARG A 294 -0.98 0.49 -25.40
CA ARG A 294 -0.50 1.88 -25.28
C ARG A 294 -0.80 2.71 -26.53
N TRP A 295 -1.01 4.00 -26.35
CA TRP A 295 -1.14 4.97 -27.43
C TRP A 295 -0.48 6.28 -27.02
N GLU A 296 0.28 6.94 -27.90
CA GLU A 296 0.98 8.19 -27.61
C GLU A 296 0.70 9.21 -28.71
N ALA A 297 0.35 10.44 -28.33
CA ALA A 297 -0.01 11.52 -29.25
C ALA A 297 0.50 12.88 -28.71
N GLY A 298 1.81 13.13 -28.89
CA GLY A 298 2.43 14.37 -28.42
C GLY A 298 2.30 14.53 -26.91
N ALA A 299 1.61 15.59 -26.47
CA ALA A 299 1.44 15.95 -25.06
C ALA A 299 0.55 14.99 -24.23
N GLN A 300 0.02 13.92 -24.82
CA GLN A 300 -0.84 12.92 -24.17
C GLN A 300 -0.40 11.48 -24.48
N ALA A 301 -0.45 10.60 -23.48
CA ALA A 301 -0.16 9.17 -23.60
C ALA A 301 -1.13 8.32 -22.77
N TRP A 302 -1.74 7.32 -23.40
CA TRP A 302 -2.71 6.39 -22.81
C TRP A 302 -2.09 5.01 -22.59
N LEU A 303 -2.48 4.37 -21.50
CA LEU A 303 -2.14 2.98 -21.17
C LEU A 303 -3.39 2.29 -20.60
N SER A 304 -3.90 1.31 -21.34
CA SER A 304 -5.07 0.51 -20.95
C SER A 304 -4.66 -0.71 -20.15
N VAL A 305 -5.20 -0.80 -18.93
CA VAL A 305 -4.96 -1.88 -17.97
C VAL A 305 -6.11 -2.91 -18.06
N PRO A 306 -5.87 -4.10 -18.64
CA PRO A 306 -6.91 -5.12 -18.73
C PRO A 306 -7.24 -5.69 -17.35
N ARG A 307 -8.52 -5.94 -17.07
CA ARG A 307 -9.01 -6.54 -15.80
C ARG A 307 -8.59 -8.00 -15.59
N ALA A 308 -7.80 -8.58 -16.50
CA ALA A 308 -7.39 -9.98 -16.51
C ALA A 308 -6.12 -10.22 -15.68
N GLY A 309 -6.22 -10.12 -14.35
CA GLY A 309 -5.15 -10.53 -13.43
C GLY A 309 -5.23 -9.86 -12.05
N CYS A 310 -5.24 -10.64 -10.97
CA CYS A 310 -5.21 -10.15 -9.59
C CYS A 310 -3.80 -9.70 -9.14
N SER A 311 -3.11 -8.93 -9.98
CA SER A 311 -1.72 -8.51 -9.77
C SER A 311 -1.40 -7.20 -10.51
N LEU A 312 -2.24 -6.17 -10.32
CA LEU A 312 -2.03 -4.82 -10.84
C LEU A 312 -1.28 -3.90 -9.85
N GLU A 313 -0.68 -4.49 -8.82
CA GLU A 313 0.08 -3.76 -7.81
C GLU A 313 1.42 -3.26 -8.36
N GLY A 314 1.66 -1.95 -8.25
CA GLY A 314 2.97 -1.39 -8.55
C GLY A 314 2.96 0.00 -9.14
N TRP A 315 4.16 0.41 -9.61
CA TRP A 315 4.44 1.74 -10.11
C TRP A 315 4.26 1.85 -11.62
N PHE A 316 3.45 2.82 -12.02
CA PHE A 316 3.36 3.36 -13.36
C PHE A 316 4.14 4.67 -13.41
N ARG A 317 4.95 4.88 -14.45
CA ARG A 317 5.67 6.15 -14.68
C ARG A 317 5.57 6.60 -16.12
N CYS A 318 5.39 7.90 -16.32
CA CYS A 318 5.56 8.56 -17.60
C CYS A 318 6.59 9.68 -17.51
N ARG A 319 7.25 9.98 -18.64
CA ARG A 319 8.26 11.01 -18.79
C ARG A 319 7.81 12.03 -19.84
N LEU A 320 8.11 13.29 -19.58
CA LEU A 320 8.01 14.41 -20.51
C LEU A 320 9.34 14.62 -21.24
N ASP A 321 9.30 14.69 -22.56
CA ASP A 321 10.43 15.03 -23.43
C ASP A 321 10.07 16.24 -24.33
N PRO A 322 10.95 17.26 -24.48
CA PRO A 322 12.20 17.46 -23.76
C PRO A 322 11.98 17.97 -22.32
N GLY A 323 12.91 17.65 -21.42
CA GLY A 323 12.94 18.15 -20.04
C GLY A 323 13.06 17.06 -18.97
N GLY A 324 12.73 15.80 -19.31
CA GLY A 324 12.96 14.64 -18.46
C GLY A 324 12.11 14.58 -17.19
N GLN A 325 11.14 15.49 -17.01
CA GLN A 325 10.26 15.48 -15.85
C GLN A 325 9.39 14.22 -15.84
N MET A 326 9.11 13.68 -14.66
CA MET A 326 8.40 12.41 -14.51
C MET A 326 7.19 12.54 -13.61
N ALA A 327 6.10 11.88 -14.00
CA ALA A 327 4.99 11.59 -13.10
C ALA A 327 4.99 10.11 -12.74
N SER A 328 4.55 9.82 -11.53
CA SER A 328 4.50 8.47 -10.97
C SER A 328 3.14 8.24 -10.31
N LEU A 329 2.53 7.10 -10.58
CA LEU A 329 1.31 6.63 -9.94
C LEU A 329 1.56 5.22 -9.38
N TYR A 330 1.17 5.00 -8.13
CA TYR A 330 1.10 3.65 -7.55
C TYR A 330 -0.34 3.18 -7.54
N LEU A 331 -0.60 2.00 -8.10
CA LEU A 331 -1.89 1.34 -7.97
C LEU A 331 -1.79 0.27 -6.89
N VAL A 332 -2.69 0.35 -5.91
CA VAL A 332 -2.92 -0.68 -4.88
C VAL A 332 -3.94 -1.66 -5.45
N PRO A 333 -3.79 -2.98 -5.26
CA PRO A 333 -4.76 -3.94 -5.76
C PRO A 333 -6.12 -3.72 -5.08
N GLU A 334 -7.12 -3.40 -5.89
CA GLU A 334 -8.51 -3.39 -5.45
C GLU A 334 -8.87 -4.82 -5.02
N ILE A 335 -9.43 -4.97 -3.81
CA ILE A 335 -9.50 -6.25 -3.08
C ILE A 335 -10.07 -7.33 -3.99
N CYS A 336 -9.23 -8.29 -4.40
CA CYS A 336 -9.65 -9.43 -5.20
C CYS A 336 -10.58 -10.33 -4.38
N SER A 337 -11.86 -9.97 -4.43
CA SER A 337 -12.96 -10.81 -4.00
C SER A 337 -12.94 -12.04 -4.90
N GLN A 338 -12.30 -13.10 -4.44
CA GLN A 338 -12.42 -14.42 -5.05
C GLN A 338 -13.89 -14.83 -4.93
N THR A 339 -14.67 -14.49 -5.95
CA THR A 339 -15.96 -15.10 -6.20
C THR A 339 -15.68 -16.56 -6.52
N THR A 340 -15.70 -17.39 -5.47
CA THR A 340 -15.54 -18.83 -5.59
C THR A 340 -16.59 -19.32 -6.60
N PRO A 341 -16.18 -20.05 -7.66
CA PRO A 341 -17.13 -20.52 -8.65
C PRO A 341 -18.15 -21.44 -7.96
N PRO A 342 -19.44 -21.37 -8.30
CA PRO A 342 -20.53 -22.10 -7.61
C PRO A 342 -20.51 -23.62 -7.81
N ALA A 343 -19.38 -24.20 -8.23
CA ALA A 343 -19.20 -25.60 -8.59
C ALA A 343 -19.07 -26.56 -7.38
N LEU A 344 -18.72 -26.07 -6.18
CA LEU A 344 -18.51 -26.93 -5.01
C LEU A 344 -19.80 -27.31 -4.26
N TRP A 345 -20.91 -26.60 -4.48
CA TRP A 345 -22.18 -26.88 -3.79
C TRP A 345 -22.99 -28.04 -4.41
N THR A 346 -22.89 -28.26 -5.72
CA THR A 346 -23.63 -29.31 -6.42
C THR A 346 -23.15 -30.72 -6.03
N GLY A 347 -21.84 -30.90 -5.81
CA GLY A 347 -21.27 -32.19 -5.40
C GLY A 347 -21.81 -32.71 -4.06
N SER A 348 -21.99 -31.83 -3.07
CA SER A 348 -22.49 -32.20 -1.74
C SER A 348 -23.97 -32.63 -1.78
N LEU A 349 -24.79 -31.95 -2.59
CA LEU A 349 -26.20 -32.29 -2.80
C LEU A 349 -26.39 -33.66 -3.46
N VAL A 350 -25.58 -33.98 -4.47
CA VAL A 350 -25.60 -35.30 -5.13
C VAL A 350 -25.15 -36.41 -4.17
N LEU A 351 -24.11 -36.18 -3.36
CA LEU A 351 -23.66 -37.15 -2.37
C LEU A 351 -24.73 -37.43 -1.29
N GLY A 352 -25.40 -36.37 -0.81
CA GLY A 352 -26.49 -36.47 0.16
C GLY A 352 -27.70 -37.24 -0.38
N LEU A 353 -28.08 -37.00 -1.65
CA LEU A 353 -29.14 -37.75 -2.32
C LEU A 353 -28.79 -39.23 -2.50
N LEU A 354 -27.56 -39.56 -2.90
CA LEU A 354 -27.10 -40.95 -3.01
C LEU A 354 -27.12 -41.66 -1.65
N PHE A 355 -26.76 -40.96 -0.56
CA PHE A 355 -26.82 -41.52 0.79
C PHE A 355 -28.27 -41.80 1.23
N LEU A 356 -29.22 -40.90 0.93
CA LEU A 356 -30.65 -41.11 1.20
C LEU A 356 -31.23 -42.29 0.40
N VAL A 357 -30.87 -42.44 -0.88
CA VAL A 357 -31.26 -43.60 -1.70
C VAL A 357 -30.70 -44.90 -1.12
N PHE A 358 -29.44 -44.89 -0.65
CA PHE A 358 -28.84 -46.06 -0.02
C PHE A 358 -29.52 -46.43 1.31
N LEU A 359 -29.84 -45.46 2.16
CA LEU A 359 -30.55 -45.67 3.42
C LEU A 359 -31.97 -46.21 3.20
N THR A 360 -32.73 -45.61 2.28
CA THR A 360 -34.09 -46.06 1.95
C THR A 360 -34.10 -47.47 1.35
N TYR A 361 -33.14 -47.80 0.47
CA TYR A 361 -32.95 -49.16 -0.04
C TYR A 361 -32.58 -50.17 1.07
N ARG A 362 -31.69 -49.80 2.00
CA ARG A 362 -31.32 -50.63 3.17
C ARG A 362 -32.52 -50.89 4.09
N LEU A 363 -33.35 -49.89 4.33
CA LEU A 363 -34.58 -50.01 5.12
C LEU A 363 -35.62 -50.89 4.41
N TRP A 364 -35.88 -50.64 3.12
CA TRP A 364 -36.80 -51.47 2.33
C TRP A 364 -36.39 -52.93 2.28
N LYS A 365 -35.08 -53.21 2.16
CA LYS A 365 -34.55 -54.59 2.16
C LYS A 365 -34.65 -55.27 3.54
N ARG A 366 -34.65 -54.50 4.64
CA ARG A 366 -34.91 -55.02 6.01
C ARG A 366 -36.39 -55.17 6.33
N CYS A 367 -37.26 -54.38 5.70
CA CYS A 367 -38.71 -54.39 5.91
C CYS A 367 -39.48 -55.23 4.88
N ARG A 368 -38.80 -56.03 4.04
CA ARG A 368 -39.50 -57.07 3.27
C ARG A 368 -40.03 -58.13 4.24
N PRO A 369 -41.35 -58.37 4.32
CA PRO A 369 -41.85 -59.55 5.02
C PRO A 369 -41.28 -60.79 4.33
N ALA A 370 -40.83 -61.76 5.12
CA ALA A 370 -40.61 -63.11 4.62
C ALA A 370 -41.97 -63.68 4.22
N GLN A 371 -42.06 -64.22 3.01
CA GLN A 371 -43.23 -64.89 2.46
C GLN A 371 -42.87 -66.35 2.21
#